data_AF-A0A947SZ02-F1
#
_entry.id   AF-A0A947SZ02-F1
#
_cell.length_a   1.000
_cell.length_b   1.000
_cell.length_c   1.000
_cell.angle_alpha   90.00
_cell.angle_beta   90.00
_cell.angle_gamma   90.00
#
_symmetry.space_group_name_H-M   'P 1'
#
loop_
_entity.id
_entity.type
_entity.pdbx_description
1 polymer ?
#
loop_
_entity_poly.entity_id
_entity_poly.type
_entity_poly.pdbx_seq_one_letter_code
_entity_poly.pdbx_strand_id
1 'polypeptide(L)' 'MIPTDHHPPDCLSVRDGRLFIEDCDTLALVEEFGTPIFAFSEAQITENYRRFHDAFAAGWTHGPVDVMP' A
#
# COMPACT_ATOMS: atom_id res chain seq x y z
N MET A 1 8.31 24.37 -1.84
CA MET A 1 8.36 23.64 -0.55
C MET A 1 7.87 22.24 -0.87
N ILE A 2 8.77 21.26 -0.96
CA ILE A 2 8.40 19.85 -1.20
C ILE A 2 7.78 19.34 0.12
N PRO A 3 6.59 18.74 0.13
CA PRO A 3 6.01 18.22 1.36
C PRO A 3 6.94 17.16 1.95
N THR A 4 7.34 17.39 3.20
CA THR A 4 8.04 16.46 4.08
C THR A 4 7.19 15.21 4.33
N ASP A 5 7.78 14.04 4.13
CA ASP A 5 7.33 12.70 4.56
C ASP A 5 5.81 12.47 4.60
N HIS A 6 5.20 12.25 3.44
CA HIS A 6 3.96 11.47 3.40
C HIS A 6 4.36 9.99 3.42
N HIS A 7 4.71 9.48 4.60
CA HIS A 7 4.76 8.04 4.79
C HIS A 7 3.34 7.54 4.48
N PRO A 8 3.16 6.65 3.47
CA PRO A 8 1.84 6.09 3.24
C PRO A 8 1.32 5.46 4.54
N PRO A 9 -0.01 5.47 4.75
CA PRO A 9 -0.61 4.86 5.93
C PRO A 9 -0.07 3.45 6.13
N ASP A 10 0.44 3.17 7.33
CA ASP A 10 1.04 1.88 7.65
C ASP A 10 -0.04 0.80 7.56
N CYS A 11 0.04 -0.03 6.53
CA CYS A 11 -0.86 -1.17 6.37
C CYS A 11 -0.52 -2.29 7.37
N LEU A 12 0.57 -2.18 8.11
CA LEU A 12 0.96 -3.12 9.14
C LEU A 12 0.62 -2.56 10.52
N SER A 13 0.04 -3.39 11.38
CA SER A 13 -0.14 -3.03 12.79
C SER A 13 0.11 -4.22 13.69
N VAL A 14 0.58 -3.95 14.91
CA VAL A 14 0.68 -4.98 15.95
C VAL A 14 -0.43 -4.73 16.98
N ARG A 15 -1.33 -5.69 17.13
CA ARG A 15 -2.44 -5.65 18.10
C ARG A 15 -2.29 -6.88 19.00
N ASP A 16 -2.13 -6.67 20.30
CA ASP A 16 -1.92 -7.75 21.28
C ASP A 16 -0.80 -8.74 20.91
N GLY A 17 0.32 -8.22 20.36
CA GLY A 17 1.47 -9.03 19.96
C GLY A 17 1.28 -9.81 18.65
N ARG A 18 0.19 -9.61 17.92
CA ARG A 18 -0.10 -10.26 16.64
C ARG A 18 0.06 -9.24 15.51
N LEU A 19 0.68 -9.66 14.41
CA LEU A 19 0.84 -8.85 13.20
C LEU A 19 -0.45 -8.89 12.39
N PHE A 20 -0.91 -7.71 12.00
CA PHE A 20 -2.03 -7.50 11.10
C PHE A 20 -1.57 -6.85 9.81
N ILE A 21 -2.16 -7.26 8.70
CA ILE A 21 -2.13 -6.53 7.43
C ILE A 21 -3.54 -5.95 7.25
N GLU A 22 -3.66 -4.63 7.30
CA GLU A 22 -4.94 -3.93 7.46
C GLU A 22 -5.68 -4.46 8.70
N ASP A 23 -6.85 -5.06 8.53
CA ASP A 23 -7.62 -5.71 9.60
C ASP A 23 -7.49 -7.25 9.62
N CYS A 24 -6.60 -7.80 8.79
CA CYS A 24 -6.37 -9.25 8.70
C CYS A 24 -5.26 -9.70 9.65
N ASP A 25 -5.59 -10.55 10.61
CA ASP A 25 -4.62 -11.24 11.45
C ASP A 25 -3.80 -12.25 10.63
N THR A 26 -2.48 -12.07 10.61
CA THR A 26 -1.57 -12.95 9.86
C THR A 26 -1.61 -14.41 10.30
N LEU A 27 -1.94 -14.70 11.55
CA LEU A 27 -2.09 -16.09 12.01
C LEU A 27 -3.38 -16.73 11.48
N ALA A 28 -4.47 -15.96 11.38
CA ALA A 28 -5.71 -16.43 10.76
C ALA A 28 -5.48 -16.73 9.26
N LEU A 29 -4.71 -15.90 8.57
CA LEU A 29 -4.33 -16.16 7.16
C LEU A 29 -3.52 -17.45 7.01
N VAL A 30 -2.62 -17.75 7.94
CA VAL A 30 -1.85 -19.00 7.93
C VAL A 30 -2.75 -20.23 8.19
N GLU A 31 -3.71 -20.12 9.12
CA GLU A 31 -4.68 -21.19 9.38
C GLU A 31 -5.56 -21.48 8.15
N GLU A 32 -5.96 -20.45 7.41
CA GLU A 32 -6.82 -20.58 6.23
C GLU A 32 -6.06 -21.06 4.98
N PHE A 33 -4.88 -20.49 4.71
CA PHE A 33 -4.18 -20.67 3.42
C PHE A 33 -2.90 -21.52 3.51
N GLY A 34 -2.43 -21.87 4.70
CA GLY A 34 -1.19 -22.63 4.92
C GLY A 34 0.07 -21.75 4.84
N THR A 35 1.25 -22.35 4.65
CA THR A 35 2.51 -21.62 4.41
C THR A 35 3.37 -22.35 3.36
N PRO A 36 4.15 -21.63 2.53
CA PRO A 36 4.33 -20.17 2.50
C PRO A 36 3.15 -19.44 1.81
N ILE A 37 2.84 -18.22 2.27
CA ILE A 37 1.85 -17.33 1.62
C ILE A 37 2.48 -15.97 1.34
N PHE A 38 2.04 -15.36 0.26
CA PHE A 38 2.27 -13.93 0.00
C PHE A 38 0.95 -13.20 0.20
N ALA A 39 0.95 -12.22 1.11
CA ALA A 39 -0.20 -11.38 1.38
C ALA A 39 0.17 -9.93 1.04
N PHE A 40 -0.72 -9.26 0.31
CA PHE A 40 -0.56 -7.87 -0.10
C PHE A 40 -1.75 -7.06 0.39
N SER A 41 -1.49 -5.83 0.81
CA SER A 41 -2.52 -4.84 1.09
C SER A 41 -2.95 -4.16 -0.22
N GLU A 42 -4.22 -4.28 -0.59
CA GLU A 42 -4.79 -3.60 -1.75
C GLU A 42 -4.78 -2.08 -1.54
N ALA A 43 -5.11 -1.64 -0.32
CA ALA A 43 -5.09 -0.22 0.04
C ALA A 43 -3.69 0.37 -0.16
N GLN A 44 -2.64 -0.33 0.28
CA GLN A 44 -1.26 0.11 0.14
C GLN A 44 -0.81 0.17 -1.32
N ILE A 45 -1.17 -0.81 -2.15
CA ILE A 45 -0.86 -0.83 -3.58
C ILE A 45 -1.52 0.37 -4.27
N THR A 46 -2.81 0.58 -4.00
CA THR A 46 -3.60 1.66 -4.59
C THR A 46 -3.06 3.03 -4.20
N GLU A 47 -2.73 3.23 -2.93
CA GLU A 47 -2.19 4.49 -2.44
C GLU A 47 -0.81 4.79 -3.02
N ASN A 48 0.04 3.77 -3.16
CA ASN A 48 1.31 3.93 -3.84
C ASN A 48 1.12 4.37 -5.29
N TYR A 49 0.20 3.73 -6.03
CA TYR A 49 -0.11 4.13 -7.40
C TYR A 49 -0.57 5.59 -7.47
N ARG A 50 -1.54 6.00 -6.63
CA ARG A 50 -2.07 7.37 -6.62
C ARG A 50 -0.97 8.40 -6.34
N ARG A 51 -0.14 8.16 -5.32
CA ARG A 51 0.97 9.06 -4.99
C ARG A 51 1.92 9.25 -6.17
N PHE A 52 2.27 8.18 -6.88
CA PHE A 52 3.11 8.29 -8.07
C PHE A 52 2.37 9.04 -9.20
N HIS A 53 1.16 8.61 -9.54
CA HIS A 53 0.36 9.22 -10.60
C HIS A 53 0.19 10.73 -10.41
N ASP A 54 -0.22 11.15 -9.21
CA ASP A 54 -0.54 12.55 -8.91
C ASP A 54 0.70 13.44 -8.94
N ALA A 55 1.85 12.92 -8.49
CA ALA A 55 3.12 13.64 -8.56
C ALA A 55 3.53 13.92 -10.01
N PHE A 56 3.35 12.96 -10.91
CA PHE A 56 3.64 13.15 -12.34
C PHE A 56 2.58 14.03 -13.03
N ALA A 57 1.30 13.88 -12.67
CA ALA A 57 0.20 14.67 -13.25
C ALA A 57 0.37 16.16 -12.96
N ALA A 58 0.89 16.53 -11.79
CA ALA A 58 1.22 17.91 -11.45
C ALA A 58 2.31 18.52 -12.36
N GLY A 59 3.24 17.71 -12.87
CA GLY A 59 4.34 18.14 -13.74
C GLY A 59 4.05 17.98 -15.25
N TRP A 60 3.08 17.15 -15.62
CA TRP A 60 2.76 16.80 -17.00
C TRP A 60 1.32 17.19 -17.36
N THR A 61 1.10 18.48 -17.65
CA THR A 61 -0.26 19.03 -17.81
C THR A 61 -0.88 18.88 -19.21
N HIS A 62 -0.12 18.39 -20.19
CA HIS A 62 -0.51 18.38 -21.61
C HIS A 62 -0.82 16.97 -22.15
N GLY A 63 -0.97 15.96 -21.29
CA GLY A 63 -1.32 14.59 -21.67
C GLY A 63 -1.63 13.71 -20.47
N PRO A 64 -2.14 12.49 -20.68
CA PRO A 64 -2.38 11.54 -19.60
C PRO A 64 -1.06 11.06 -18.99
N VAL A 65 -1.10 10.67 -17.72
CA VAL A 65 0.01 10.01 -17.03
C VAL A 65 -0.24 8.52 -16.98
N ASP A 66 0.60 7.75 -17.67
CA ASP A 66 0.64 6.29 -17.58
C ASP A 66 1.84 5.87 -16.73
N VAL A 67 1.58 5.43 -15.50
CA VAL A 67 2.61 4.99 -14.54
C VAL A 67 3.03 3.53 -14.82
N MET A 68 2.29 2.80 -15.65
CA MET A 68 2.66 1.50 -16.20
C MET A 68 2.26 1.46 -17.68
N PRO A 69 3.14 0.98 -18.58
CA PRO A 69 2.84 0.82 -20.00
C PRO A 69 1.89 -0.34 -20.30
#